data_AF-A0A151YYV2-F1
#
_entry.id   AF-A0A151YYV2-F1
#
_cell.length_a   1.000
_cell.length_b   1.000
_cell.length_c   1.000
_cell.angle_alpha   90.00
_cell.angle_beta   90.00
_cell.angle_gamma   90.00
#
_symmetry.space_group_name_H-M   'P 1'
#
loop_
_entity.id
_entity.type
_entity.pdbx_description
1 polymer ?
#
loop_
_entity_poly.entity_id
_entity_poly.type
_entity_poly.pdbx_seq_one_letter_code
_entity_poly.pdbx_strand_id
1 'polypeptide(L)'
;MALPVTLMVVTFLFTLIMLSVSQMVQVRKMQTLYQERVKSRYVAESGIAVVQQQLRLNGQNRADAPDETMIQVEDRYVLVKVEVKPSRVHVQATTWGEQGVVQTVEAFLHPDTYAVSRWIR
;
A
#
# COMPACT_ATOMS: atom_id res chain seq x y z
N MET A 1 35.36 39.55 -27.31
CA MET A 1 35.19 38.09 -27.12
C MET A 1 34.73 37.68 -25.72
N ALA A 2 34.59 38.59 -24.75
CA ALA A 2 34.14 38.23 -23.39
C ALA A 2 32.64 37.92 -23.28
N LEU A 3 31.79 38.61 -24.05
CA LEU A 3 30.33 38.42 -24.06
C LEU A 3 29.83 36.99 -24.34
N PRO A 4 30.32 36.27 -25.37
CA PRO A 4 29.85 34.90 -25.61
C PRO A 4 30.27 33.92 -24.50
N VAL A 5 31.44 34.15 -23.89
CA VAL A 5 31.96 33.30 -22.80
C VAL A 5 31.13 33.47 -21.53
N THR A 6 30.81 34.71 -21.14
CA THR A 6 29.97 34.95 -19.96
C THR A 6 28.57 34.37 -20.15
N LEU A 7 28.00 34.48 -21.36
CA LEU A 7 26.69 33.92 -21.69
C LEU A 7 26.70 32.39 -21.62
N MET A 8 27.76 31.74 -22.10
CA MET A 8 27.94 30.29 -21.97
C MET A 8 28.05 29.84 -20.51
N VAL A 9 28.79 30.58 -19.68
CA VAL A 9 28.94 30.25 -18.25
C VAL A 9 27.61 30.42 -17.50
N VAL A 10 26.90 31.52 -17.74
CA VAL A 10 25.61 31.80 -17.09
C VAL A 10 24.56 30.76 -17.49
N THR A 11 24.48 30.40 -18.78
CA THR A 11 23.53 29.36 -19.24
C THR A 11 23.87 27.99 -18.66
N PHE A 12 25.15 27.63 -18.58
CA PHE A 12 25.59 26.38 -17.96
C PHE A 12 25.29 26.32 -16.46
N LEU A 13 25.53 27.41 -15.72
CA LEU A 13 25.16 27.47 -14.31
C LEU A 13 23.65 27.39 -14.12
N PHE A 14 22.88 28.08 -14.97
CA PHE A 14 21.43 28.04 -14.92
C PHE A 14 20.88 26.63 -15.17
N THR A 15 21.40 25.90 -16.16
CA THR A 15 20.96 24.53 -16.45
C THR A 15 21.31 23.58 -15.31
N LEU A 16 22.49 23.70 -14.70
CA LEU A 16 22.86 22.88 -13.53
C LEU A 16 21.95 23.15 -12.32
N ILE A 17 21.62 24.42 -12.06
CA ILE A 17 20.71 24.78 -10.96
C ILE A 17 19.31 24.22 -11.24
N MET A 18 18.79 24.40 -12.46
CA MET A 18 17.49 23.85 -12.87
C MET A 18 17.44 22.33 -12.72
N LEU A 19 18.49 21.63 -13.14
CA LEU A 19 18.59 20.19 -13.02
C LEU A 19 18.56 19.75 -11.54
N SER A 20 19.32 20.45 -10.69
CA SER A 20 19.38 20.18 -9.26
C SER A 20 18.03 20.38 -8.56
N VAL A 21 17.34 21.48 -8.88
CA VAL A 21 15.99 21.76 -8.35
C VAL A 21 14.99 20.70 -8.82
N SER A 22 15.04 20.33 -10.10
CA SER A 22 14.17 19.30 -10.68
C SER A 22 14.35 17.95 -9.96
N GLN A 23 15.60 17.52 -9.76
CA GLN A 23 15.92 16.29 -9.03
C GLN A 23 15.43 16.36 -7.57
N MET A 24 15.60 17.50 -6.91
CA MET A 24 15.14 17.67 -5.52
C MET A 24 13.62 17.52 -5.40
N VAL A 25 12.85 18.08 -6.34
CA VAL A 25 11.39 17.92 -6.38
C VAL A 25 10.99 16.46 -6.64
N GLN A 26 11.68 15.78 -7.55
CA GLN A 26 11.42 14.36 -7.84
C GLN A 26 11.69 13.47 -6.63
N VAL A 27 12.83 13.66 -5.95
CA VAL A 27 13.19 12.89 -4.74
C VAL A 27 12.14 13.08 -3.64
N ARG A 28 11.68 14.32 -3.41
CA ARG A 28 10.62 14.58 -2.43
C ARG A 28 9.32 13.87 -2.77
N LYS A 29 8.87 13.95 -4.03
CA LYS A 29 7.67 13.23 -4.49
C LYS A 29 7.82 11.71 -4.34
N MET A 30 8.97 11.15 -4.71
CA MET A 30 9.23 9.71 -4.55
C MET A 30 9.20 9.30 -3.08
N GLN A 31 9.78 10.10 -2.20
CA GLN A 31 9.77 9.83 -0.76
C GLN A 31 8.35 9.85 -0.20
N THR A 32 7.51 10.80 -0.59
CA THR A 32 6.12 10.86 -0.14
C THR A 32 5.30 9.67 -0.63
N LEU A 33 5.40 9.32 -1.92
CA LEU A 33 4.73 8.14 -2.48
C LEU A 33 5.23 6.84 -1.83
N TYR A 34 6.52 6.76 -1.50
CA TYR A 34 7.09 5.61 -0.80
C TYR A 34 6.53 5.48 0.62
N GLN A 35 6.51 6.56 1.39
CA GLN A 35 5.91 6.58 2.73
C GLN A 35 4.44 6.18 2.68
N GLU A 36 3.70 6.71 1.72
CA GLU A 36 2.30 6.35 1.55
C GLU A 36 2.13 4.88 1.17
N ARG A 37 2.97 4.34 0.29
CA ARG A 37 2.95 2.92 -0.06
C ARG A 37 3.16 2.04 1.17
N VAL A 38 4.12 2.39 2.03
CA VAL A 38 4.36 1.67 3.28
C VAL A 38 3.15 1.77 4.22
N LYS A 39 2.57 2.96 4.39
CA LYS A 39 1.37 3.16 5.22
C LYS A 39 0.18 2.37 4.68
N SER A 40 -0.15 2.49 3.39
CA SER A 40 -1.25 1.75 2.74
C SER A 40 -1.07 0.24 2.89
N ARG A 41 0.16 -0.25 2.75
CA ARG A 41 0.45 -1.67 2.92
C ARG A 41 0.26 -2.13 4.37
N TYR A 42 0.75 -1.37 5.35
CA TYR A 42 0.54 -1.68 6.76
C TYR A 42 -0.95 -1.70 7.13
N VAL A 43 -1.71 -0.75 6.61
CA VAL A 43 -3.15 -0.66 6.78
C VAL A 43 -3.86 -1.88 6.16
N ALA A 44 -3.47 -2.30 4.96
CA ALA A 44 -3.98 -3.52 4.32
C ALA A 44 -3.67 -4.78 5.14
N GLU A 45 -2.42 -4.94 5.61
CA GLU A 45 -1.99 -6.05 6.48
C GLU A 45 -2.80 -6.07 7.80
N SER A 46 -3.08 -4.89 8.37
CA SER A 46 -3.91 -4.75 9.57
C SER A 46 -5.37 -5.13 9.31
N GLY A 47 -5.93 -4.78 8.15
CA GLY A 47 -7.27 -5.23 7.74
C GLY A 47 -7.40 -6.75 7.71
N ILE A 48 -6.37 -7.45 7.21
CA ILE A 48 -6.31 -8.92 7.24
C ILE A 48 -6.28 -9.43 8.68
N ALA A 49 -5.49 -8.81 9.56
CA ALA A 49 -5.41 -9.21 10.97
C ALA A 49 -6.76 -9.04 11.71
N VAL A 50 -7.50 -7.96 11.42
CA VAL A 50 -8.85 -7.73 12.00
C VAL A 50 -9.81 -8.83 11.54
N VAL A 51 -9.86 -9.13 10.24
CA VAL A 51 -10.70 -10.21 9.72
C VAL A 51 -10.29 -11.57 10.28
N GLN A 52 -8.99 -11.83 10.38
CA GLN A 52 -8.47 -13.06 10.99
C GLN A 52 -8.96 -13.22 12.43
N GLN A 53 -8.97 -12.15 13.21
CA GLN A 53 -9.51 -12.15 14.57
C GLN A 53 -11.03 -12.38 14.57
N GLN A 54 -11.77 -11.71 13.69
CA GLN A 54 -13.22 -11.92 13.55
C GLN A 54 -13.57 -13.36 13.16
N LEU A 55 -12.84 -13.96 12.22
CA LEU A 55 -13.02 -15.36 11.82
C LEU A 55 -12.71 -16.34 12.96
N ARG A 56 -11.73 -16.03 13.81
CA ARG A 56 -11.42 -16.82 15.01
C ARG A 56 -12.52 -16.72 16.07
N LEU A 57 -13.07 -15.53 16.28
CA LEU A 57 -14.12 -15.28 17.29
C LEU A 57 -15.48 -15.82 16.84
N ASN A 58 -15.84 -15.64 15.57
CA ASN A 58 -17.11 -16.11 14.98
C ASN A 58 -17.03 -17.57 14.49
N GLY A 59 -16.00 -18.30 14.92
CA GLY A 59 -15.45 -19.52 14.31
C GLY A 59 -16.30 -20.79 14.32
N GLN A 60 -17.62 -20.73 14.08
CA GLN A 60 -18.44 -21.94 13.86
C GLN A 60 -19.36 -21.88 12.64
N ASN A 61 -19.71 -20.70 12.12
CA ASN A 61 -20.54 -20.60 10.91
C ASN A 61 -19.72 -20.07 9.72
N ARG A 62 -19.07 -20.98 8.99
CA ARG A 62 -18.42 -20.68 7.69
C ARG A 62 -19.39 -20.05 6.67
N ALA A 63 -20.70 -20.18 6.88
CA ALA A 63 -21.75 -19.62 6.03
C ALA A 63 -22.06 -18.13 6.30
N ASP A 64 -21.63 -17.57 7.44
CA ASP A 64 -21.93 -16.18 7.83
C ASP A 64 -20.74 -15.23 7.67
N ALA A 65 -19.59 -15.73 7.16
CA ALA A 65 -18.47 -14.85 6.86
C ALA A 65 -18.82 -14.00 5.62
N PRO A 66 -18.90 -12.67 5.72
CA PRO A 66 -19.19 -11.83 4.58
C PRO A 66 -18.09 -11.97 3.52
N ASP A 67 -18.47 -12.24 2.27
CA ASP A 67 -17.55 -12.34 1.12
C ASP A 67 -16.70 -11.07 0.94
N GLU A 68 -17.26 -9.92 1.34
CA GLU A 68 -16.65 -8.60 1.24
C GLU A 68 -17.04 -7.74 2.44
N THR A 69 -16.07 -7.05 3.03
CA THR A 69 -16.27 -6.14 4.17
C THR A 69 -15.36 -4.94 4.06
N MET A 70 -15.89 -3.75 4.35
CA MET A 70 -15.11 -2.54 4.49
C MET A 70 -14.75 -2.33 5.95
N ILE A 71 -13.46 -2.23 6.25
CA ILE A 71 -12.93 -2.02 7.60
C ILE A 71 -12.24 -0.67 7.64
N GLN A 72 -12.56 0.14 8.64
CA GLN A 72 -11.79 1.33 8.92
C GLN A 72 -10.62 0.97 9.82
N VAL A 73 -9.41 1.20 9.35
CA VAL A 73 -8.17 1.07 10.12
C VAL A 73 -7.53 2.45 10.15
N GLU A 74 -7.42 3.01 11.36
CA GLU A 74 -7.00 4.40 11.57
C GLU A 74 -7.90 5.39 10.79
N ASP A 75 -7.32 6.08 9.81
CA ASP A 75 -7.92 7.10 8.97
C ASP A 75 -8.30 6.59 7.56
N ARG A 76 -8.18 5.27 7.31
CA ARG A 76 -8.32 4.69 5.97
C ARG A 76 -9.32 3.54 5.95
N TYR A 77 -10.05 3.46 4.84
CA TYR A 77 -10.93 2.34 4.54
C TYR A 77 -10.17 1.25 3.78
N VAL A 78 -10.32 0.02 4.26
CA VAL A 78 -9.75 -1.20 3.69
C VAL A 78 -10.88 -2.08 3.23
N LEU A 79 -10.89 -2.37 1.94
CA LEU A 79 -11.79 -3.37 1.38
C LEU A 79 -11.16 -4.74 1.55
N VAL A 80 -11.76 -5.58 2.38
CA VAL A 80 -11.31 -6.95 2.60
C VAL A 80 -12.29 -7.92 1.96
N LYS A 81 -11.77 -8.79 1.11
CA LYS A 81 -12.50 -9.90 0.49
C LYS A 81 -12.03 -11.21 1.11
N VAL A 82 -12.98 -12.06 1.46
CA VAL A 82 -12.70 -13.35 2.09
C VAL A 82 -13.30 -14.45 1.23
N GLU A 83 -12.45 -15.37 0.78
CA GLU A 83 -12.87 -16.56 0.05
C GLU A 83 -12.54 -17.80 0.90
N VAL A 84 -13.56 -18.46 1.42
CA VAL A 84 -13.40 -19.67 2.24
C VAL A 84 -13.50 -20.90 1.34
N LYS A 85 -12.38 -21.62 1.17
CA LYS A 85 -12.33 -22.94 0.50
C LYS A 85 -12.04 -24.04 1.53
N PRO A 86 -12.43 -25.29 1.27
CA PRO A 86 -12.21 -26.40 2.20
C PRO A 86 -10.74 -26.59 2.60
N SER A 87 -9.80 -26.31 1.68
CA SER A 87 -8.37 -26.50 1.89
C SER A 87 -7.63 -25.24 2.35
N ARG A 88 -8.23 -24.05 2.20
CA ARG A 88 -7.57 -22.77 2.50
C ARG A 88 -8.59 -21.63 2.58
N VAL A 89 -8.31 -20.64 3.41
CA VAL A 89 -9.04 -19.37 3.39
C VAL A 89 -8.14 -18.35 2.71
N HIS A 90 -8.65 -17.66 1.69
CA HIS A 90 -7.94 -16.56 1.03
C HIS A 90 -8.53 -15.25 1.50
N VAL A 91 -7.68 -14.33 1.92
CA VAL A 91 -8.07 -12.99 2.33
C VAL A 91 -7.30 -12.00 1.49
N GLN A 92 -8.01 -11.09 0.84
CA GLN A 92 -7.44 -10.01 0.05
C GLN A 92 -7.86 -8.68 0.65
N ALA A 93 -6.91 -7.86 1.06
CA ALA A 93 -7.17 -6.52 1.59
C ALA A 93 -6.62 -5.48 0.62
N THR A 94 -7.49 -4.57 0.19
CA THR A 94 -7.14 -3.45 -0.69
C THR A 94 -7.36 -2.13 0.03
N THR A 95 -6.37 -1.24 -0.05
CA THR A 95 -6.40 0.09 0.55
C THR A 95 -6.06 1.14 -0.49
N TRP A 96 -6.73 2.28 -0.41
CA TRP A 96 -6.47 3.45 -1.25
C TRP A 96 -5.83 4.57 -0.41
N GLY A 97 -4.66 5.00 -0.83
CA GLY A 97 -3.96 6.17 -0.28
C GLY A 97 -4.49 7.48 -0.86
N GLU A 98 -4.22 8.56 -0.14
CA GLU A 98 -4.59 9.94 -0.48
C GLU A 98 -3.88 10.43 -1.75
N GLN A 99 -2.65 9.99 -2.04
CA GLN A 99 -1.94 10.36 -3.27
C GLN A 99 -2.16 9.35 -4.41
N GLY A 100 -3.25 8.60 -4.37
CA GLY A 100 -3.62 7.63 -5.40
C GLY A 100 -2.85 6.32 -5.33
N VAL A 101 -2.09 6.07 -4.26
CA VAL A 101 -1.39 4.81 -4.05
C VAL A 101 -2.39 3.72 -3.64
N VAL A 102 -2.63 2.76 -4.53
CA VAL A 102 -3.41 1.56 -4.22
C VAL A 102 -2.46 0.45 -3.79
N GLN A 103 -2.76 -0.21 -2.68
CA GLN A 103 -2.05 -1.41 -2.25
C GLN A 103 -3.04 -2.53 -2.00
N THR A 104 -2.72 -3.70 -2.52
CA THR A 104 -3.47 -4.93 -2.28
C THR A 104 -2.51 -5.93 -1.66
N VAL A 105 -2.89 -6.48 -0.51
CA VAL A 105 -2.15 -7.54 0.17
C VAL A 105 -3.06 -8.75 0.23
N GLU A 106 -2.49 -9.92 -0.01
CA GLU A 106 -3.24 -11.17 0.09
C GLU A 106 -2.57 -12.12 1.06
N ALA A 107 -3.38 -12.87 1.78
CA ALA A 107 -2.93 -13.89 2.69
C ALA A 107 -3.75 -15.17 2.50
N PHE A 108 -3.08 -16.30 2.51
CA PHE A 108 -3.72 -17.58 2.73
C PHE A 108 -3.67 -17.91 4.21
N LEU A 109 -4.81 -18.30 4.77
CA LEU A 109 -4.97 -18.75 6.14
C LEU A 109 -5.33 -20.24 6.16
N HIS A 110 -4.89 -20.93 7.20
CA HIS A 110 -5.27 -22.31 7.45
C HIS A 110 -6.76 -22.39 7.82
N PRO A 111 -7.53 -23.36 7.28
CA PRO A 111 -9.00 -23.38 7.42
C PRO A 111 -9.51 -23.60 8.86
N ASP A 112 -8.70 -24.20 9.73
CA ASP A 112 -9.13 -24.56 11.09
C ASP A 112 -8.57 -23.63 12.19
N THR A 113 -7.38 -23.05 11.96
CA THR A 113 -6.71 -22.18 12.95
C THR A 113 -6.74 -20.71 12.54
N TYR A 114 -7.13 -20.45 11.29
CA TYR A 114 -6.99 -19.16 10.60
C TYR A 114 -5.57 -18.58 10.72
N ALA A 115 -4.56 -19.39 10.99
CA ALA A 115 -3.17 -18.95 11.03
C ALA A 115 -2.70 -18.65 9.61
N VAL A 116 -1.91 -17.58 9.44
CA VAL A 116 -1.38 -17.22 8.12
C VAL A 116 -0.41 -18.30 7.66
N SER A 117 -0.72 -18.96 6.55
CA SER A 117 0.15 -19.94 5.91
C SER A 117 1.08 -19.28 4.89
N ARG A 118 0.61 -18.24 4.20
CA ARG A 118 1.41 -17.53 3.19
C ARG A 118 0.92 -16.10 2.96
N TRP A 119 1.86 -15.17 2.87
CA TRP A 119 1.64 -13.81 2.40
C TRP A 119 1.96 -13.69 0.90
N ILE A 120 1.14 -12.96 0.16
CA ILE A 120 1.41 -12.47 -1.20
C ILE A 120 1.41 -10.94 -1.12
N ARG A 121 2.49 -10.33 -1.59
CA ARG A 121 2.81 -8.90 -1.46
C ARG A 121 3.15 -8.31 -2.81
#